data_AF-A0A8J8A275-F1
#
_entry.id   AF-A0A8J8A275-F1
#
_cell.length_a   1.000
_cell.length_b   1.000
_cell.length_c   1.000
_cell.angle_alpha   90.00
_cell.angle_beta   90.00
_cell.angle_gamma   90.00
#
_symmetry.space_group_name_H-M   'P 1'
#
loop_
_entity.id
_entity.type
_entity.pdbx_description
1 polymer ?
#
loop_
_entity_poly.entity_id
_entity_poly.type
_entity_poly.pdbx_seq_one_letter_code
_entity_poly.pdbx_strand_id
1 'polypeptide(L)'
;MKRFTIPFIILIYIGLSGLVGALYTWTGTADVGSHIYVNDLTLTVDQDNITKELALIIEKNGQLLGLLKAGESGEFQGLSISFKEFNGYGIISIQSEEFFTVSITSSSELEQLRQENTVLRAENEELKKEVQSLTAENKKLKQQVSELEKQLSSQPDVQGLQAQITNLTKENRELKAQIANLTNKVNQLKAENEFLSQQNEEYRTMIQNLLKETAQGSEQDYIEQAKKERLIGSVLLKSILFAGVIVGLIGYGLYKKKRGWELT
;
A
#
# COMPACT_ATOMS: atom_id res chain seq x y z
N MET A 1 -29.78 52.85 39.21
CA MET A 1 -29.78 53.33 37.81
C MET A 1 -28.61 54.27 37.66
N LYS A 2 -27.56 53.88 36.92
CA LYS A 2 -26.47 54.81 36.58
C LYS A 2 -27.07 55.90 35.70
N ARG A 3 -27.04 57.15 36.17
CA ARG A 3 -27.66 58.28 35.49
C ARG A 3 -26.59 58.93 34.64
N PHE A 4 -26.47 58.49 33.40
CA PHE A 4 -25.63 59.17 32.41
C PHE A 4 -26.49 60.22 31.70
N THR A 5 -26.28 61.48 32.04
CA THR A 5 -26.79 62.61 31.25
C THR A 5 -25.79 62.98 30.17
N ILE A 6 -26.33 63.13 28.96
CA ILE A 6 -25.71 63.42 27.68
C ILE A 6 -24.72 64.60 27.79
N PRO A 7 -23.52 64.53 27.17
CA PRO A 7 -22.61 65.67 27.12
C PRO A 7 -23.24 66.82 26.32
N PHE A 8 -23.42 67.98 26.93
CA PHE A 8 -23.74 69.22 26.23
C PHE A 8 -22.45 70.02 26.05
N ILE A 9 -21.97 70.11 24.81
CA ILE A 9 -20.92 71.06 24.42
C ILE A 9 -21.64 72.35 24.04
N ILE A 10 -21.48 73.40 24.83
CA ILE A 10 -22.00 74.73 24.47
C ILE A 10 -20.81 75.59 24.05
N LEU A 11 -20.76 75.91 22.76
CA LEU A 11 -19.86 76.91 22.21
C LEU A 11 -20.54 78.28 22.35
N ILE A 12 -20.00 79.16 23.20
CA ILE A 12 -20.54 80.51 23.39
C ILE A 12 -19.56 81.51 22.80
N TYR A 13 -20.00 82.27 21.80
CA TYR A 13 -19.32 83.49 21.36
C TYR A 13 -19.78 84.65 22.25
N ILE A 14 -18.89 85.22 23.07
CA ILE A 14 -19.19 86.40 23.87
C ILE A 14 -18.61 87.63 23.15
N GLY A 15 -19.47 88.42 22.51
CA GLY A 15 -19.10 89.68 21.88
C GLY A 15 -19.32 90.86 22.83
N LEU A 16 -18.27 91.29 23.53
CA LEU A 16 -18.23 92.58 24.23
C LEU A 16 -16.98 93.33 23.76
N SER A 17 -17.20 94.30 22.87
CA SER A 17 -16.22 95.29 22.37
C SER A 17 -14.83 94.77 21.99
N GLY A 18 -14.66 94.34 20.74
CA GLY A 18 -13.36 94.38 20.04
C GLY A 18 -12.51 93.11 20.03
N LEU A 19 -12.82 92.08 20.82
CA LEU A 19 -12.15 90.77 20.77
C LEU A 19 -13.20 89.67 20.64
N VAL A 20 -13.20 88.97 19.50
CA VAL A 20 -14.01 87.76 19.31
C VAL A 20 -13.19 86.58 19.83
N GLY A 21 -13.40 86.21 21.10
CA GLY A 21 -12.87 84.98 21.68
C GLY A 21 -13.93 83.87 21.67
N ALA A 22 -13.52 82.64 21.35
CA ALA A 22 -14.39 81.47 21.50
C ALA A 22 -14.17 80.90 22.91
N LEU A 23 -15.25 80.71 23.68
CA LEU A 23 -15.18 80.02 24.96
C LEU A 23 -15.73 78.61 24.78
N TYR A 24 -14.89 77.61 25.02
CA TYR A 24 -15.24 76.20 24.99
C TYR A 24 -15.65 75.77 26.40
N THR A 25 -16.80 75.13 26.51
CA THR A 25 -17.31 74.64 27.79
C THR A 25 -17.78 73.20 27.68
N TRP A 26 -17.49 72.43 28.73
CA TRP A 26 -18.00 71.07 28.90
C TRP A 26 -18.52 70.95 30.32
N THR A 27 -19.67 70.30 30.48
CA THR A 27 -20.17 69.91 31.80
C THR A 27 -20.71 68.51 31.72
N GLY A 28 -20.28 67.68 32.66
CA GLY A 28 -20.69 66.28 32.74
C GLY A 28 -20.83 65.81 34.18
N THR A 29 -21.51 64.68 34.32
CA THR A 29 -21.67 63.97 35.60
C THR A 29 -20.73 62.78 35.63
N ALA A 30 -20.16 62.49 36.80
CA ALA A 30 -19.25 61.38 37.01
C ALA A 30 -19.55 60.66 38.32
N ASP A 31 -19.69 59.33 38.22
CA ASP A 31 -19.78 58.46 39.40
C ASP A 31 -18.39 58.31 40.04
N VAL A 32 -18.35 57.95 41.32
CA VAL A 32 -17.10 57.61 42.03
C VAL A 32 -16.32 56.53 41.27
N GLY A 33 -15.03 56.75 41.07
CA GLY A 33 -14.12 55.88 40.31
C GLY A 33 -14.18 56.06 38.79
N SER A 34 -14.92 57.05 38.28
CA SER A 34 -14.90 57.38 36.86
C SER A 34 -13.63 58.14 36.49
N HIS A 35 -13.02 57.79 35.36
CA HIS A 35 -11.90 58.52 34.79
C HIS A 35 -12.35 59.32 33.57
N ILE A 36 -12.11 60.63 33.62
CA ILE A 36 -12.38 61.58 32.55
C ILE A 36 -11.04 62.12 32.08
N TYR A 37 -10.72 61.94 30.81
CA TYR A 37 -9.51 62.46 30.20
C TYR A 37 -9.81 63.75 29.46
N VAL A 38 -9.03 64.79 29.75
CA VAL A 38 -9.18 66.11 29.15
C VAL A 38 -7.82 66.60 28.69
N ASN A 39 -7.60 66.59 27.38
CA ASN A 39 -6.25 66.73 26.80
C ASN A 39 -5.27 65.73 27.46
N ASP A 40 -4.24 66.21 28.15
CA ASP A 40 -3.26 65.40 28.87
C ASP A 40 -3.61 65.19 30.36
N LEU A 41 -4.77 65.69 30.81
CA LEU A 41 -5.22 65.55 32.20
C LEU A 41 -6.09 64.33 32.39
N THR A 42 -5.95 63.69 33.54
CA THR A 42 -6.86 62.67 34.05
C THR A 42 -7.58 63.22 35.27
N LEU A 43 -8.91 63.27 35.18
CA LEU A 43 -9.79 63.67 36.27
C LEU A 43 -10.49 62.43 36.82
N THR A 44 -10.36 62.22 38.12
CA THR A 44 -10.97 61.08 38.81
C THR A 44 -11.83 61.59 39.95
N VAL A 45 -13.10 61.18 39.97
CA VAL A 45 -13.97 61.42 41.12
C VAL A 45 -13.68 60.35 42.15
N ASP A 46 -13.22 60.75 43.32
CA ASP A 46 -12.96 59.85 44.45
C ASP A 46 -13.83 60.23 45.66
N GLN A 47 -14.01 59.29 46.58
CA GLN A 47 -14.80 59.48 47.79
C GLN A 47 -13.94 59.23 49.02
N ASP A 48 -13.95 60.17 49.96
CA ASP A 48 -13.30 59.97 51.24
C ASP A 48 -13.99 58.82 52.00
N ASN A 49 -13.21 57.84 52.43
CA ASN A 49 -13.73 56.64 53.06
C ASN A 49 -14.41 56.90 54.42
N ILE A 50 -14.05 57.98 55.11
CA ILE A 50 -14.53 58.37 56.43
C ILE A 50 -15.67 59.38 56.32
N THR A 51 -15.45 60.51 55.64
CA THR A 51 -16.43 61.61 55.56
C THR A 51 -17.50 61.38 54.51
N LYS A 52 -17.26 60.47 53.56
CA LYS A 52 -18.12 60.21 52.39
C LYS A 52 -18.26 61.39 51.42
N GLU A 53 -17.48 62.45 51.64
CA GLU A 53 -17.44 63.61 50.74
C GLU A 53 -16.72 63.24 49.43
N LEU A 54 -17.20 63.81 48.32
CA LEU A 54 -16.54 63.64 47.03
C LEU A 54 -15.44 64.69 46.83
N ALA A 55 -14.39 64.26 46.14
CA ALA A 55 -13.33 65.13 45.65
C ALA A 55 -12.98 64.77 44.20
N LEU A 56 -12.56 65.78 43.44
CA LEU A 56 -12.03 65.61 42.10
C LEU A 56 -10.51 65.65 42.16
N ILE A 57 -9.88 64.53 41.83
CA ILE A 57 -8.43 64.41 41.71
C ILE A 57 -8.05 64.75 40.28
N ILE A 58 -7.10 65.65 40.10
CA ILE A 58 -6.61 66.10 38.80
C ILE A 58 -5.14 65.73 38.68
N GLU A 59 -4.83 64.90 37.68
CA GLU A 59 -3.49 64.38 37.45
C GLU A 59 -3.04 64.68 36.03
N LYS A 60 -1.73 64.78 35.81
CA LYS A 60 -1.11 64.81 34.49
C LYS A 60 -0.02 63.76 34.45
N ASN A 61 -0.11 62.82 33.51
CA ASN A 61 0.85 61.71 33.36
C ASN A 61 1.10 60.95 34.69
N GLY A 62 0.06 60.78 35.53
CA GLY A 62 0.14 60.11 36.83
C GLY A 62 0.73 60.94 37.98
N GLN A 63 1.03 62.22 37.76
CA GLN A 63 1.42 63.15 38.81
C GLN A 63 0.23 64.01 39.24
N LEU A 64 -0.04 64.07 40.56
CA LEU A 64 -1.08 64.92 41.13
C LEU A 64 -0.77 66.40 40.85
N LEU A 65 -1.70 67.07 40.16
CA LEU A 65 -1.67 68.52 39.95
C LEU A 65 -2.53 69.27 40.96
N GLY A 66 -3.65 68.67 41.37
CA GLY A 66 -4.53 69.28 42.35
C GLY A 66 -5.68 68.39 42.75
N LEU A 67 -6.37 68.82 43.80
CA LEU A 67 -7.58 68.21 44.31
C LEU A 67 -8.60 69.33 44.53
N LEU A 68 -9.82 69.14 44.03
CA LEU A 68 -10.93 70.05 44.26
C LEU A 68 -12.00 69.34 45.09
N LYS A 69 -12.36 69.91 46.24
CA LYS A 69 -13.51 69.46 47.02
C LYS A 69 -14.81 69.96 46.39
N ALA A 70 -15.93 69.38 46.81
CA ALA A 70 -17.25 69.80 46.35
C ALA A 70 -17.47 71.32 46.55
N GLY A 71 -17.77 72.03 45.46
CA GLY A 71 -17.97 73.47 45.44
C GLY A 71 -16.72 74.28 45.06
N GLU A 72 -15.55 73.66 44.96
CA GLU A 72 -14.30 74.33 44.62
C GLU A 72 -14.07 74.41 43.10
N SER A 73 -13.27 75.39 42.70
CA SER A 73 -12.79 75.55 41.33
C SER A 73 -11.32 75.94 41.31
N GLY A 74 -10.60 75.55 40.27
CA GLY A 74 -9.21 75.93 40.07
C GLY A 74 -8.83 75.91 38.60
N GLU A 75 -7.64 76.45 38.31
CA GLU A 75 -7.09 76.51 36.96
C GLU A 75 -5.95 75.51 36.81
N PHE A 76 -6.03 74.64 35.80
CA PHE A 76 -5.09 73.55 35.57
C PHE A 76 -4.75 73.49 34.09
N GLN A 77 -3.50 73.78 33.73
CA GLN A 77 -3.02 73.74 32.34
C GLN A 77 -3.90 74.56 31.37
N GLY A 78 -4.33 75.76 31.77
CA GLY A 78 -5.19 76.63 30.96
C GLY A 78 -6.67 76.24 30.95
N LEU A 79 -7.07 75.21 31.72
CA LEU A 79 -8.45 74.80 31.89
C LEU A 79 -8.96 75.31 33.25
N SER A 80 -10.05 76.07 33.24
CA SER A 80 -10.81 76.40 34.45
C SER A 80 -11.76 75.25 34.77
N ILE A 81 -11.50 74.54 35.86
CA ILE A 81 -12.21 73.33 36.26
C ILE A 81 -12.92 73.60 37.57
N SER A 82 -14.22 73.30 37.62
CA SER A 82 -15.02 73.36 38.85
C SER A 82 -15.66 72.02 39.14
N PHE A 83 -15.76 71.70 40.42
CA PHE A 83 -16.34 70.46 40.91
C PHE A 83 -17.49 70.76 41.86
N LYS A 84 -18.62 70.09 41.68
CA LYS A 84 -19.76 70.14 42.58
C LYS A 84 -20.23 68.73 42.89
N GLU A 85 -20.74 68.52 44.09
CA GLU A 85 -21.41 67.27 44.43
C GLU A 85 -22.92 67.47 44.36
N PHE A 86 -23.63 66.49 43.81
CA PHE A 86 -25.08 66.45 43.85
C PHE A 86 -25.58 65.00 43.94
N ASN A 87 -26.35 64.69 44.98
CA ASN A 87 -26.94 63.35 45.19
C ASN A 87 -25.94 62.18 45.07
N GLY A 88 -24.72 62.36 45.59
CA GLY A 88 -23.69 61.31 45.64
C GLY A 88 -22.91 61.06 44.34
N TYR A 89 -23.05 61.94 43.34
CA TYR A 89 -22.19 61.97 42.15
C TYR A 89 -21.58 63.37 41.95
N GLY A 90 -20.46 63.40 41.23
CA GLY A 90 -19.74 64.61 40.89
C GLY A 90 -20.30 65.27 39.63
N ILE A 91 -20.41 66.60 39.63
CA ILE A 91 -20.65 67.44 38.47
C ILE A 91 -19.37 68.21 38.21
N ILE A 92 -18.82 68.06 37.01
CA ILE A 92 -17.55 68.68 36.62
C ILE A 92 -17.85 69.65 35.49
N SER A 93 -17.48 70.91 35.66
CA SER A 93 -17.57 71.92 34.60
C SER A 93 -16.19 72.42 34.25
N ILE A 94 -15.87 72.40 32.95
CA ILE A 94 -14.57 72.76 32.38
C ILE A 94 -14.79 73.89 31.38
N GLN A 95 -13.95 74.92 31.46
CA GLN A 95 -13.98 76.07 30.56
C GLN A 95 -12.56 76.41 30.10
N SER A 96 -12.42 76.78 28.83
CA SER A 96 -11.15 77.23 28.25
C SER A 96 -11.38 78.12 27.04
N GLU A 97 -10.47 79.05 26.80
CA GLU A 97 -10.41 79.83 25.56
C GLU A 97 -9.83 78.99 24.39
N GLU A 98 -9.07 77.94 24.70
CA GLU A 98 -8.56 76.98 23.71
C GLU A 98 -9.46 75.74 23.63
N PHE A 99 -9.55 75.16 22.43
CA PHE A 99 -10.29 73.92 22.24
C PHE A 99 -9.67 72.77 23.05
N PHE A 100 -10.52 71.96 23.68
CA PHE A 100 -10.11 70.77 24.42
C PHE A 100 -10.99 69.57 24.08
N THR A 101 -10.43 68.37 24.21
CA THR A 101 -11.15 67.12 23.98
C THR A 101 -11.43 66.43 25.31
N VAL A 102 -12.65 65.91 25.47
CA VAL A 102 -13.04 65.12 26.64
C VAL A 102 -13.35 63.69 26.22
N SER A 103 -12.71 62.70 26.85
CA SER A 103 -13.05 61.28 26.68
C SER A 103 -13.29 60.63 28.04
N ILE A 104 -14.32 59.79 28.15
CA ILE A 104 -14.74 59.17 29.40
C ILE A 104 -14.59 57.66 29.23
N THR A 105 -13.91 56.99 30.16
CA THR A 105 -13.86 55.53 30.22
C THR A 105 -14.62 55.06 31.45
N SER A 106 -15.64 54.22 31.25
CA SER A 106 -16.42 53.67 32.36
C SER A 106 -15.76 52.44 32.95
N SER A 107 -15.82 52.28 34.28
CA SER A 107 -15.33 51.08 34.98
C SER A 107 -15.99 49.79 34.47
N SER A 108 -17.24 49.85 34.02
CA SER A 108 -17.95 48.71 33.43
C SER A 108 -17.38 48.26 32.09
N GLU A 109 -16.98 49.20 31.24
CA GLU A 109 -16.38 48.89 29.92
C GLU A 109 -14.98 48.31 30.10
N LEU A 110 -14.22 48.80 31.08
CA LEU A 110 -12.92 48.23 31.43
C LEU A 110 -13.03 46.77 31.90
N GLU A 111 -14.04 46.46 32.73
CA GLU A 111 -14.28 45.08 33.18
C GLU A 111 -14.77 44.17 32.06
N GLN A 112 -15.61 44.66 31.14
CA GLN A 112 -15.99 43.90 29.93
C GLN A 112 -14.79 43.58 29.06
N LEU A 113 -13.92 44.56 28.78
CA LEU A 113 -12.70 44.36 28.00
C LEU A 113 -11.73 43.39 28.68
N ARG A 114 -11.62 43.43 30.01
CA ARG A 114 -10.83 42.45 30.77
C ARG A 114 -11.37 41.05 30.61
N GLN A 115 -12.70 40.89 30.75
CA GLN A 115 -13.34 39.59 30.61
C GLN A 115 -13.17 39.04 29.18
N GLU A 116 -13.38 39.86 28.16
CA GLU A 116 -13.13 39.49 26.77
C GLU A 116 -11.66 39.08 26.55
N ASN A 117 -10.70 39.83 27.11
CA ASN A 117 -9.28 39.47 27.01
C ASN A 117 -8.98 38.12 27.67
N THR A 118 -9.61 37.80 28.80
CA THR A 118 -9.44 36.49 29.44
C THR A 118 -9.99 35.35 28.58
N VAL A 119 -11.13 35.55 27.93
CA VAL A 119 -11.74 34.56 27.02
C VAL A 119 -10.83 34.35 25.80
N LEU A 120 -10.39 35.43 25.14
CA LEU A 120 -9.52 35.36 23.97
C LEU A 120 -8.15 34.71 24.27
N ARG A 121 -7.63 34.87 25.50
CA ARG A 121 -6.42 34.17 25.94
C ARG A 121 -6.66 32.67 26.08
N ALA A 122 -7.80 32.27 26.65
CA ALA A 122 -8.15 30.87 26.80
C ALA A 122 -8.31 30.19 25.43
N GLU A 123 -9.02 30.84 24.50
CA GLU A 123 -9.19 30.35 23.12
C GLU A 123 -7.85 30.24 22.39
N ASN A 124 -6.95 31.21 22.54
CA ASN A 124 -5.61 31.13 21.96
C ASN A 124 -4.80 29.93 22.48
N GLU A 125 -4.89 29.63 23.77
CA GLU A 125 -4.20 28.48 24.34
C GLU A 125 -4.80 27.15 23.86
N GLU A 126 -6.11 27.09 23.63
CA GLU A 126 -6.77 25.93 23.04
C GLU A 126 -6.34 25.73 21.58
N LEU A 127 -6.37 26.77 20.76
CA LEU A 127 -5.92 26.73 19.37
C LEU A 127 -4.44 26.32 19.26
N LYS A 128 -3.57 26.79 20.16
CA LYS A 128 -2.17 26.35 20.20
C LYS A 128 -2.04 24.83 20.43
N LYS A 129 -2.84 24.27 21.33
CA LYS A 129 -2.86 22.82 21.58
C LYS A 129 -3.35 22.05 20.37
N GLU A 130 -4.39 22.54 19.70
CA GLU A 130 -4.91 21.93 18.47
C GLU A 130 -3.86 21.93 17.35
N VAL A 131 -3.18 23.06 17.13
CA VAL A 131 -2.09 23.18 16.15
C VAL A 131 -0.95 22.20 16.47
N GLN A 132 -0.57 22.06 17.74
CA GLN A 132 0.45 21.07 18.14
C GLN A 132 0.00 19.63 17.85
N SER A 133 -1.25 19.30 18.14
CA SER A 133 -1.84 17.99 17.86
C SER A 133 -1.82 17.67 16.36
N LEU A 134 -2.34 18.59 15.54
CA LEU A 134 -2.37 18.46 14.08
C LEU A 134 -0.96 18.36 13.49
N THR A 135 0.01 19.10 14.05
CA THR A 135 1.41 19.01 13.62
C THR A 135 2.00 17.62 13.90
N ALA A 136 1.71 17.05 15.06
CA ALA A 136 2.14 15.70 15.41
C ALA A 136 1.49 14.63 14.51
N GLU A 137 0.20 14.77 14.22
CA GLU A 137 -0.52 13.89 13.29
C GLU A 137 0.05 13.98 11.87
N ASN A 138 0.30 15.18 11.37
CA ASN A 138 0.89 15.39 10.05
C ASN A 138 2.29 14.73 9.94
N LYS A 139 3.10 14.82 10.99
CA LYS A 139 4.39 14.12 11.06
C LYS A 139 4.23 12.61 11.02
N LYS A 140 3.26 12.05 11.73
CA LYS A 140 2.95 10.61 11.70
C LYS A 140 2.48 10.16 10.31
N LEU A 141 1.59 10.92 9.67
CA LEU A 141 1.11 10.62 8.32
C LEU A 141 2.26 10.66 7.30
N LYS A 142 3.16 11.65 7.38
CA LYS A 142 4.35 11.70 6.51
C LYS A 142 5.26 10.47 6.68
N GLN A 143 5.44 9.99 7.90
CA GLN A 143 6.18 8.76 8.15
C GLN A 143 5.49 7.54 7.54
N GLN A 144 4.16 7.43 7.68
CA GLN A 144 3.39 6.35 7.06
C GLN A 144 3.46 6.37 5.53
N VAL A 145 3.36 7.55 4.92
CA VAL A 145 3.52 7.71 3.46
C VAL A 145 4.90 7.24 3.03
N SER A 146 5.97 7.67 3.70
CA SER A 146 7.33 7.25 3.37
C SER A 146 7.54 5.75 3.52
N GLU A 147 6.96 5.12 4.55
CA GLU A 147 7.00 3.66 4.73
C GLU A 147 6.24 2.94 3.61
N LEU A 148 5.06 3.43 3.23
CA LEU A 148 4.29 2.87 2.12
C LEU A 148 5.01 3.02 0.77
N GLU A 149 5.67 4.15 0.52
CA GLU A 149 6.52 4.35 -0.67
C GLU A 149 7.70 3.37 -0.69
N LYS A 150 8.31 3.11 0.47
CA LYS A 150 9.36 2.11 0.60
C LYS A 150 8.84 0.68 0.37
N GLN A 151 7.64 0.36 0.86
CA GLN A 151 6.99 -0.92 0.62
C GLN A 151 6.63 -1.10 -0.87
N LEU A 152 6.14 -0.05 -1.52
CA LEU A 152 5.81 -0.06 -2.94
C LEU A 152 7.08 -0.23 -3.81
N SER A 153 8.17 0.43 -3.43
CA SER A 153 9.46 0.30 -4.13
C SER A 153 10.22 -1.01 -3.83
N SER A 154 9.89 -1.69 -2.73
CA SER A 154 10.48 -2.99 -2.36
C SER A 154 9.66 -4.20 -2.80
N GLN A 155 8.43 -4.01 -3.29
CA GLN A 155 7.76 -5.05 -4.06
C GLN A 155 8.59 -5.35 -5.33
N PRO A 156 8.84 -6.62 -5.67
CA PRO A 156 9.48 -6.96 -6.93
C PRO A 156 8.63 -6.35 -8.04
N ASP A 157 9.25 -5.39 -8.74
CA ASP A 157 8.66 -4.62 -9.81
C ASP A 157 7.85 -5.57 -10.70
N VAL A 158 6.64 -5.20 -11.10
CA VAL A 158 5.77 -6.05 -11.95
C VAL A 158 6.55 -6.55 -13.17
N GLN A 159 7.52 -5.75 -13.64
CA GLN A 159 8.48 -6.09 -14.69
C GLN A 159 9.39 -7.29 -14.34
N GLY A 160 9.89 -7.37 -13.11
CA GLY A 160 10.69 -8.50 -12.62
C GLY A 160 9.90 -9.80 -12.55
N LEU A 161 8.65 -9.74 -12.08
CA LEU A 161 7.73 -10.89 -12.12
C LEU A 161 7.36 -11.26 -13.55
N GLN A 162 7.13 -10.29 -14.43
CA GLN A 162 6.86 -10.51 -15.86
C GLN A 162 8.04 -11.19 -16.57
N ALA A 163 9.27 -10.79 -16.22
CA ALA A 163 10.49 -11.41 -16.76
C ALA A 163 10.64 -12.86 -16.29
N GLN A 164 10.39 -13.14 -15.01
CA GLN A 164 10.37 -14.51 -14.49
C GLN A 164 9.31 -15.38 -15.18
N ILE A 165 8.08 -14.87 -15.34
CA ILE A 165 7.01 -15.57 -16.06
C ILE A 165 7.42 -15.87 -17.51
N THR A 166 8.04 -14.91 -18.19
CA THR A 166 8.50 -15.07 -19.57
C THR A 166 9.58 -16.15 -19.67
N ASN A 167 10.57 -16.14 -18.76
CA ASN A 167 11.62 -17.15 -18.70
C ASN A 167 11.07 -18.55 -18.42
N LEU A 168 10.21 -18.69 -17.40
CA LEU A 168 9.56 -19.96 -17.07
C LEU A 168 8.67 -20.47 -18.21
N THR A 169 8.01 -19.57 -18.94
CA THR A 169 7.22 -19.93 -20.12
C THR A 169 8.10 -20.48 -21.24
N LYS A 170 9.28 -19.89 -21.45
CA LYS A 170 10.25 -20.38 -22.44
C LYS A 170 10.78 -21.76 -22.06
N GLU A 171 11.20 -21.94 -20.81
CA GLU A 171 11.67 -23.22 -20.27
C GLU A 171 10.60 -24.31 -20.40
N ASN A 172 9.34 -23.99 -20.09
CA ASN A 172 8.22 -24.94 -20.24
C ASN A 172 8.03 -25.40 -21.70
N ARG A 173 8.20 -24.49 -22.67
CA ARG A 173 8.13 -24.82 -24.10
C ARG A 173 9.29 -25.73 -24.52
N GLU A 174 10.51 -25.44 -24.05
CA GLU A 174 11.68 -26.26 -24.34
C GLU A 174 11.53 -27.67 -23.75
N LEU A 175 11.07 -27.79 -22.51
CA LEU A 175 10.79 -29.08 -21.88
C LEU A 175 9.70 -29.86 -22.63
N LYS A 176 8.62 -29.20 -23.07
CA LYS A 176 7.59 -29.85 -23.90
C LYS A 176 8.15 -30.37 -25.23
N ALA A 177 9.03 -29.62 -25.87
CA ALA A 177 9.68 -30.05 -27.11
C ALA A 177 10.62 -31.26 -26.86
N GLN A 178 11.36 -31.26 -25.75
CA GLN A 178 12.19 -32.40 -25.35
C GLN A 178 11.34 -33.65 -25.08
N ILE A 179 10.23 -33.51 -24.35
CA ILE A 179 9.29 -34.61 -24.11
C ILE A 179 8.73 -35.17 -25.42
N ALA A 180 8.35 -34.31 -26.36
CA ALA A 180 7.84 -34.74 -27.66
C ALA A 180 8.93 -35.51 -28.46
N ASN A 181 10.18 -35.02 -28.44
CA ASN A 181 11.30 -35.69 -29.09
C ASN A 181 11.55 -37.08 -28.47
N LEU A 182 11.65 -37.14 -27.14
CA LEU A 182 11.83 -38.41 -26.42
C LEU A 182 10.68 -39.39 -26.69
N THR A 183 9.44 -38.90 -26.71
CA THR A 183 8.26 -39.71 -27.06
C THR A 183 8.40 -40.30 -28.46
N ASN A 184 8.79 -39.49 -29.46
CA ASN A 184 9.03 -39.98 -30.81
C ASN A 184 10.15 -41.03 -30.85
N LYS A 185 11.24 -40.80 -30.10
CA LYS A 185 12.34 -41.76 -30.03
C LYS A 185 11.92 -43.10 -29.42
N VAL A 186 11.12 -43.06 -28.36
CA VAL A 186 10.54 -44.27 -27.74
C VAL A 186 9.67 -45.03 -28.74
N ASN A 187 8.81 -44.32 -29.50
CA ASN A 187 7.96 -44.95 -30.50
C ASN A 187 8.77 -45.60 -31.62
N GLN A 188 9.83 -44.95 -32.10
CA GLN A 188 10.75 -45.51 -33.09
C GLN A 188 11.43 -46.78 -32.56
N LEU A 189 11.98 -46.73 -31.35
CA LEU A 189 12.63 -47.89 -30.73
C LEU A 189 11.65 -49.03 -30.49
N LYS A 190 10.39 -48.73 -30.15
CA LYS A 190 9.35 -49.74 -30.01
C LYS A 190 9.05 -50.42 -31.35
N ALA A 191 8.89 -49.65 -32.43
CA ALA A 191 8.67 -50.19 -33.76
C ALA A 191 9.86 -51.04 -34.25
N GLU A 192 11.09 -50.59 -34.00
CA GLU A 192 12.30 -51.34 -34.31
C GLU A 192 12.36 -52.67 -33.55
N ASN A 193 12.02 -52.65 -32.25
CA ASN A 193 11.96 -53.86 -31.43
C ASN A 193 10.88 -54.84 -31.90
N GLU A 194 9.69 -54.34 -32.27
CA GLU A 194 8.63 -55.17 -32.87
C GLU A 194 9.08 -55.81 -34.19
N PHE A 195 9.76 -55.04 -35.06
CA PHE A 195 10.31 -55.55 -36.32
C PHE A 195 11.40 -56.60 -36.11
N LEU A 196 12.33 -56.37 -35.18
CA LEU A 196 13.38 -57.35 -34.83
C LEU A 196 12.79 -58.61 -34.20
N SER A 197 11.73 -58.47 -33.39
CA SER A 197 11.00 -59.60 -32.82
C SER A 197 10.34 -60.46 -33.91
N GLN A 198 9.72 -59.84 -34.91
CA GLN A 198 9.14 -60.54 -36.07
C GLN A 198 10.22 -61.29 -36.87
N GLN A 199 11.34 -60.63 -37.20
CA GLN A 199 12.46 -61.30 -37.89
C GLN A 199 13.00 -62.49 -37.09
N ASN A 200 13.13 -62.37 -35.77
CA ASN A 200 13.56 -63.48 -34.93
C ASN A 200 12.59 -64.67 -35.00
N GLU A 201 11.29 -64.42 -35.06
CA GLU A 201 10.28 -65.47 -35.19
C GLU A 201 10.29 -66.13 -36.58
N GLU A 202 10.51 -65.33 -37.63
CA GLU A 202 10.72 -65.85 -38.99
C GLU A 202 11.97 -66.74 -39.06
N TYR A 203 13.10 -66.30 -38.50
CA TYR A 203 14.32 -67.11 -38.43
C TYR A 203 14.11 -68.40 -37.63
N ARG A 204 13.40 -68.34 -36.49
CA ARG A 204 13.04 -69.53 -35.71
C ARG A 204 12.23 -70.52 -36.54
N THR A 205 11.24 -70.04 -37.29
CA THR A 205 10.39 -70.86 -38.16
C THR A 205 11.22 -71.48 -39.29
N MET A 206 12.10 -70.71 -39.94
CA MET A 206 12.98 -71.21 -40.99
C MET A 206 13.93 -72.29 -40.47
N ILE A 207 14.54 -72.10 -39.30
CA ILE A 207 15.39 -73.10 -38.64
C ILE A 207 14.60 -74.38 -38.36
N GLN A 208 13.38 -74.28 -37.82
CA GLN A 208 12.53 -75.45 -37.56
C GLN A 208 12.18 -76.20 -38.85
N ASN A 209 11.87 -75.48 -39.93
CA ASN A 209 11.58 -76.10 -41.23
C ASN A 209 12.80 -76.82 -41.79
N LEU A 210 13.99 -76.20 -41.77
CA LEU A 210 15.24 -76.84 -42.21
C LEU A 210 15.59 -78.07 -41.36
N LEU A 211 15.37 -78.03 -40.04
CA LEU A 211 15.55 -79.19 -39.16
C LEU A 211 14.59 -80.33 -39.51
N LYS A 212 13.34 -80.01 -39.87
CA LYS A 212 12.36 -81.01 -40.30
C LYS A 212 12.71 -81.60 -41.66
N GLU A 213 13.12 -80.77 -42.63
CA GLU A 213 13.55 -81.21 -43.96
C GLU A 213 14.79 -82.10 -43.89
N THR A 214 15.78 -81.73 -43.09
CA THR A 214 16.98 -82.56 -42.87
C THR A 214 16.67 -83.89 -42.19
N ALA A 215 15.77 -83.90 -41.20
CA ALA A 215 15.29 -85.14 -40.59
C ALA A 215 14.57 -86.05 -41.62
N GLN A 216 13.64 -85.48 -42.41
CA GLN A 216 12.92 -86.23 -43.45
C GLN A 216 13.84 -86.73 -44.57
N GLY A 217 14.78 -85.91 -45.04
CA GLY A 217 15.77 -86.30 -46.04
C GLY A 217 16.62 -87.46 -45.56
N SER A 218 17.07 -87.42 -44.30
CA SER A 218 17.80 -88.54 -43.71
C SER A 218 16.96 -89.82 -43.63
N GLU A 219 15.69 -89.75 -43.19
CA GLU A 219 14.78 -90.90 -43.18
C GLU A 219 14.54 -91.45 -44.60
N GLN A 220 14.36 -90.58 -45.59
CA GLN A 220 14.19 -90.98 -46.98
C GLN A 220 15.44 -91.65 -47.55
N ASP A 221 16.63 -91.10 -47.29
CA ASP A 221 17.91 -91.68 -47.68
C ASP A 221 18.11 -93.07 -47.06
N TYR A 222 17.80 -93.23 -45.76
CA TYR A 222 17.84 -94.54 -45.10
C TYR A 222 16.86 -95.54 -45.73
N ILE A 223 15.62 -95.11 -46.05
CA ILE A 223 14.62 -95.96 -46.71
C ILE A 223 15.06 -96.33 -48.14
N GLU A 224 15.65 -95.40 -48.89
CA GLU A 224 16.12 -95.67 -50.25
C GLU A 224 17.32 -96.62 -50.27
N GLN A 225 18.28 -96.43 -49.36
CA GLN A 225 19.40 -97.36 -49.18
C GLN A 225 18.91 -98.77 -48.83
N ALA A 226 18.00 -98.89 -47.85
CA ALA A 226 17.41 -100.18 -47.48
C ALA A 226 16.66 -100.86 -48.64
N LYS A 227 15.95 -100.09 -49.48
CA LYS A 227 15.30 -100.62 -50.70
C LYS A 227 16.32 -101.11 -51.73
N LYS A 228 17.41 -100.36 -51.97
CA LYS A 228 18.49 -100.75 -52.87
C LYS A 228 19.17 -102.04 -52.39
N GLU A 229 19.50 -102.13 -51.11
CA GLU A 229 20.08 -103.35 -50.52
C GLU A 229 19.16 -104.55 -50.66
N ARG A 230 17.84 -104.38 -50.41
CA ARG A 230 16.85 -105.44 -50.61
C ARG A 230 16.76 -105.91 -52.07
N LEU A 231 16.82 -104.98 -53.03
CA LEU A 231 16.82 -105.30 -54.46
C LEU A 231 18.08 -106.08 -54.85
N ILE A 232 19.25 -105.62 -54.42
CA ILE A 232 20.54 -106.31 -54.65
C ILE A 232 20.49 -107.71 -54.04
N GLY A 233 20.03 -107.84 -52.80
CA GLY A 233 19.84 -109.14 -52.14
C GLY A 233 18.91 -110.08 -52.91
N SER A 234 17.80 -109.56 -53.46
CA SER A 234 16.86 -110.36 -54.28
C SER A 234 17.48 -110.83 -55.60
N VAL A 235 18.23 -109.96 -56.29
CA VAL A 235 18.93 -110.30 -57.53
C VAL A 235 20.01 -111.35 -57.27
N LEU A 236 20.80 -111.18 -56.22
CA LEU A 236 21.80 -112.16 -55.80
C LEU A 236 21.16 -113.52 -55.49
N LEU A 237 20.08 -113.56 -54.72
CA LEU A 237 19.37 -114.80 -54.39
C LEU A 237 18.85 -115.51 -55.66
N LYS A 238 18.23 -114.77 -56.59
CA LYS A 238 17.77 -115.32 -57.88
C LYS A 238 18.92 -115.86 -58.72
N SER A 239 20.07 -115.17 -58.74
CA SER A 239 21.26 -115.63 -59.46
C SER A 239 21.83 -116.93 -58.88
N ILE A 240 21.87 -117.05 -57.55
CA ILE A 240 22.30 -118.27 -56.85
C ILE A 240 21.33 -119.42 -57.15
N LEU A 241 20.02 -119.17 -57.09
CA LEU A 241 19.01 -120.17 -57.45
C LEU A 241 19.17 -120.64 -58.90
N PHE A 242 19.34 -119.72 -59.85
CA PHE A 242 19.54 -120.04 -61.26
C PHE A 242 20.83 -120.85 -61.49
N ALA A 243 21.93 -120.45 -60.87
CA ALA A 243 23.18 -121.21 -60.91
C ALA A 243 23.00 -122.61 -60.30
N GLY A 244 22.28 -122.73 -59.19
CA GLY A 244 21.94 -124.02 -58.57
C GLY A 244 21.10 -124.91 -59.49
N VAL A 245 20.13 -124.35 -60.22
CA VAL A 245 19.37 -125.08 -61.24
C VAL A 245 20.29 -125.58 -62.35
N ILE A 246 21.19 -124.73 -62.87
CA ILE A 246 22.15 -125.13 -63.91
C ILE A 246 23.06 -126.27 -63.41
N VAL A 247 23.64 -126.12 -62.23
CA VAL A 247 24.51 -127.16 -61.63
C VAL A 247 23.73 -128.44 -61.40
N GLY A 248 22.48 -128.35 -60.93
CA GLY A 248 21.59 -129.49 -60.77
C GLY A 248 21.29 -130.20 -62.09
N LEU A 249 21.02 -129.45 -63.17
CA LEU A 249 20.80 -129.99 -64.51
C LEU A 249 22.06 -130.67 -65.08
N ILE A 250 23.23 -130.03 -64.94
CA ILE A 250 24.52 -130.62 -65.36
C ILE A 250 24.81 -131.88 -64.56
N GLY A 251 24.66 -131.83 -63.24
CA GLY A 251 24.85 -132.98 -62.34
C GLY A 251 23.89 -134.12 -62.69
N TYR A 252 22.62 -133.83 -62.95
CA TYR A 252 21.64 -134.81 -63.41
C TYR A 252 22.01 -135.42 -64.76
N GLY A 253 22.47 -134.60 -65.72
CA GLY A 253 22.95 -135.07 -67.01
C GLY A 253 24.15 -136.02 -66.90
N LEU A 254 25.13 -135.68 -66.05
CA LEU A 254 26.28 -136.54 -65.75
C LEU A 254 25.87 -137.84 -65.04
N TYR A 255 24.95 -137.76 -64.07
CA TYR A 255 24.39 -138.92 -63.38
C TYR A 255 23.67 -139.87 -64.34
N LYS A 256 22.83 -139.34 -65.24
CA LYS A 256 22.13 -140.12 -66.27
C LYS A 256 23.12 -140.77 -67.24
N LYS A 257 24.16 -140.04 -67.67
CA LYS A 257 25.21 -140.57 -68.54
C LYS A 257 25.99 -141.71 -67.87
N LYS A 258 26.34 -141.57 -66.57
CA LYS A 258 27.00 -142.62 -65.79
C LYS A 258 26.11 -143.86 -65.65
N ARG A 259 24.82 -143.71 -65.31
CA ARG A 259 23.87 -144.85 -65.28
C ARG A 259 23.76 -145.58 -66.60
N GLY A 260 23.95 -144.90 -67.73
CA GLY A 260 23.95 -145.54 -69.05
C GLY A 260 25.16 -146.45 -69.30
N TRP A 261 26.25 -146.32 -68.53
CA TRP A 261 27.49 -147.08 -68.69
C TRP A 261 27.56 -148.28 -67.73
N GLU A 262 26.60 -148.42 -66.82
CA GLU A 262 26.50 -149.55 -65.87
C GLU A 262 25.49 -150.63 -66.34
N LEU A 263 24.91 -150.48 -67.54
CA LEU A 263 23.95 -151.43 -68.15
C LEU A 263 24.46 -152.07 -69.45
N THR A 264 25.78 -152.21 -69.58
CA THR A 264 26.44 -153.11 -70.55
C THR A 264 27.33 -154.07 -69.78
#